data_AF-A0A1G1N4C1-F1
#
_entry.id   AF-A0A1G1N4C1-F1
#
_cell.length_a   1.000
_cell.length_b   1.000
_cell.length_c   1.000
_cell.angle_alpha   90.00
_cell.angle_beta   90.00
_cell.angle_gamma   90.00
#
_symmetry.space_group_name_H-M   'P 1'
#
loop_
_entity.id
_entity.type
_entity.pdbx_description
1 polymer ?
#
loop_
_entity_poly.entity_id
_entity_poly.type
_entity_poly.pdbx_seq_one_letter_code
_entity_poly.pdbx_strand_id
1 'polypeptide(L)'
;MRIHRAGEGASFDGLKPAGGVDPIVKAADGVIEAGSIDALNKEITAGVQERFNRVMGTIKHKDDSVEAGREYVEAYVDFMHYVENLYNVASKSLEHHEHKE
;
A
#
# COMPACT_ATOMS: atom_id res chain seq x y z
N MET A 1 17.15 -9.53 -4.13
CA MET A 1 16.90 -10.79 -4.87
C MET A 1 17.29 -12.07 -4.11
N ARG A 2 18.36 -12.10 -3.29
CA ARG A 2 18.76 -13.32 -2.54
C ARG A 2 18.10 -13.51 -1.17
N ILE A 3 17.67 -12.42 -0.51
CA ILE A 3 17.26 -12.48 0.89
C ILE A 3 15.79 -12.95 1.05
N HIS A 4 14.86 -12.46 0.22
CA HIS A 4 13.45 -12.83 0.32
C HIS A 4 13.18 -14.32 0.00
N ARG A 5 13.82 -14.85 -1.06
CA ARG A 5 13.58 -16.23 -1.53
C ARG A 5 14.18 -17.31 -0.62
N ALA A 6 15.15 -16.98 0.22
CA ALA A 6 15.75 -17.93 1.16
C ALA A 6 14.94 -18.09 2.45
N GLY A 7 14.08 -17.12 2.80
CA GLY A 7 13.28 -17.12 4.03
C GLY A 7 11.94 -17.85 3.93
N GLU A 8 11.43 -18.09 2.72
CA GLU A 8 10.08 -18.64 2.50
C GLU A 8 10.01 -20.18 2.45
N GLY A 9 11.14 -20.89 2.63
CA GLY A 9 11.16 -22.36 2.62
C GLY A 9 10.81 -23.02 1.27
N ALA A 10 10.57 -22.24 0.22
CA ALA A 10 10.33 -22.76 -1.12
C ALA A 10 11.61 -23.38 -1.71
N SER A 11 11.50 -24.60 -2.25
CA SER A 11 12.54 -25.22 -3.05
C SER A 11 13.03 -24.23 -4.12
N PHE A 12 14.34 -24.08 -4.25
CA PHE A 12 14.93 -23.26 -5.29
C PHE A 12 14.72 -23.93 -6.65
N ASP A 13 13.55 -23.71 -7.28
CA ASP A 13 13.19 -24.26 -8.61
C ASP A 13 13.93 -23.56 -9.78
N GLY A 14 15.12 -23.01 -9.54
CA GLY A 14 15.88 -22.24 -10.52
C GLY A 14 15.32 -20.83 -10.75
N LEU A 15 16.01 -20.07 -11.61
CA LEU A 15 15.62 -18.72 -12.02
C LEU A 15 14.35 -18.81 -12.88
N LYS A 16 13.18 -18.49 -12.32
CA LYS A 16 11.98 -18.23 -13.13
C LYS A 16 12.31 -17.13 -14.15
N PRO A 17 11.83 -17.23 -15.40
CA PRO A 17 12.15 -16.27 -16.46
C PRO A 17 11.77 -14.85 -16.01
N ALA A 18 12.48 -13.87 -16.55
CA ALA A 18 12.41 -12.45 -16.18
C ALA A 18 11.01 -11.82 -16.40
N GLY A 19 10.05 -12.19 -15.58
CA GLY A 19 8.95 -11.31 -15.19
C GLY A 19 9.54 -10.27 -14.24
N GLY A 20 9.24 -8.99 -14.49
CA GLY A 20 9.74 -7.89 -13.67
C GLY A 20 9.54 -8.18 -12.18
N VAL A 21 10.56 -7.89 -11.38
CA VAL A 21 10.48 -7.97 -9.92
C VAL A 21 9.25 -7.16 -9.49
N ASP A 22 8.39 -7.78 -8.67
CA ASP A 22 7.23 -7.08 -8.10
C ASP A 22 7.73 -5.78 -7.45
N PRO A 23 7.12 -4.61 -7.77
CA PRO A 23 7.50 -3.33 -7.18
C PRO A 23 7.68 -3.37 -5.66
N ILE A 24 6.85 -4.14 -4.92
CA ILE A 24 6.97 -4.21 -3.46
C ILE A 24 8.24 -4.96 -3.02
N VAL A 25 8.64 -6.01 -3.75
CA VAL A 25 9.88 -6.75 -3.47
C VAL A 25 11.09 -5.85 -3.73
N LYS A 26 11.04 -5.06 -4.80
CA LYS A 26 12.11 -4.09 -5.10
C LYS A 26 12.19 -2.99 -4.03
N ALA A 27 11.06 -2.47 -3.57
CA ALA A 27 11.02 -1.47 -2.51
C ALA A 27 11.55 -2.03 -1.17
N ALA A 28 11.15 -3.24 -0.81
CA ALA A 28 11.61 -3.93 0.40
C ALA A 28 13.12 -4.20 0.39
N ASP A 29 13.66 -4.75 -0.71
CA ASP A 29 15.10 -4.93 -0.87
C ASP A 29 15.84 -3.58 -0.78
N GLY A 30 15.30 -2.52 -1.38
CA GLY A 30 15.90 -1.18 -1.37
C GLY A 30 16.01 -0.56 0.01
N VAL A 31 14.97 -0.67 0.86
CA VAL A 31 15.02 -0.14 2.24
C VAL A 31 15.96 -0.94 3.15
N ILE A 32 16.12 -2.24 2.91
CA ILE A 32 17.09 -3.08 3.61
C ILE A 32 18.51 -2.66 3.24
N GLU A 33 18.80 -2.50 1.94
CA GLU A 33 20.12 -2.06 1.46
C GLU A 33 20.47 -0.66 1.97
N ALA A 34 19.48 0.25 2.01
CA ALA A 34 19.65 1.60 2.55
C ALA A 34 19.77 1.64 4.09
N GLY A 35 19.39 0.57 4.80
CA GLY A 35 19.31 0.55 6.26
C GLY A 35 18.28 1.53 6.84
N SER A 36 17.33 2.00 6.03
CA SER A 36 16.31 2.97 6.43
C SER A 36 15.02 2.73 5.65
N ILE A 37 13.90 2.82 6.37
CA ILE A 37 12.54 2.71 5.82
C ILE A 37 11.96 4.06 5.37
N ASP A 38 12.71 5.16 5.47
CA ASP A 38 12.18 6.51 5.27
C ASP A 38 11.57 6.74 3.89
N ALA A 39 12.19 6.19 2.84
CA ALA A 39 11.68 6.28 1.47
C ALA A 39 10.31 5.59 1.33
N LEU A 40 10.17 4.39 1.91
CA LEU A 40 8.93 3.62 1.90
C LEU A 40 7.85 4.31 2.76
N ASN A 41 8.22 4.81 3.94
CA ASN A 41 7.31 5.58 4.79
C ASN A 41 6.78 6.82 4.09
N LYS A 42 7.65 7.53 3.35
CA LYS A 42 7.26 8.72 2.60
C LYS A 42 6.25 8.40 1.51
N GLU A 43 6.43 7.29 0.79
CA GLU A 43 5.51 6.85 -0.25
C GLU A 43 4.12 6.52 0.31
N ILE A 44 4.07 5.71 1.37
CA ILE A 44 2.82 5.36 2.06
C ILE A 44 2.12 6.62 2.58
N THR A 45 2.88 7.49 3.27
CA THR A 45 2.35 8.73 3.85
C THR A 45 1.84 9.68 2.77
N ALA A 46 2.52 9.78 1.63
CA ALA A 46 2.08 10.61 0.51
C ALA A 46 0.71 10.16 -0.02
N GLY A 47 0.49 8.86 -0.18
CA GLY A 47 -0.79 8.31 -0.64
C GLY A 47 -1.96 8.58 0.31
N VAL A 48 -1.71 8.53 1.63
CA VAL A 48 -2.69 8.91 2.65
C VAL A 48 -2.96 10.42 2.59
N GLN A 49 -1.90 11.24 2.55
CA GLN A 49 -1.99 12.69 2.59
C GLN A 49 -2.72 13.26 1.37
N GLU A 50 -2.48 12.72 0.18
CA GLU A 50 -3.16 13.12 -1.06
C GLU A 50 -4.68 12.98 -0.94
N ARG A 51 -5.15 11.80 -0.54
CA ARG A 51 -6.58 11.51 -0.37
C ARG A 51 -7.20 12.32 0.75
N PHE A 52 -6.50 12.46 1.87
CA PHE A 52 -6.94 13.32 2.97
C PHE A 52 -7.11 14.77 2.51
N ASN A 53 -6.15 15.31 1.77
CA ASN A 53 -6.24 16.67 1.24
C ASN A 53 -7.42 16.83 0.27
N ARG A 54 -7.73 15.81 -0.55
CA ARG A 54 -8.92 15.81 -1.40
C ARG A 54 -10.20 15.91 -0.57
N VAL A 55 -10.34 15.09 0.48
CA VAL A 55 -11.48 15.17 1.42
C VAL A 55 -11.57 16.56 2.06
N MET A 56 -10.46 17.10 2.53
CA MET A 56 -10.44 18.42 3.16
C MET A 56 -10.71 19.57 2.18
N GLY A 57 -10.43 19.38 0.89
CA GLY A 57 -10.81 20.31 -0.17
C GLY A 57 -12.32 20.32 -0.39
N THR A 58 -12.93 19.14 -0.55
CA THR A 58 -14.35 19.00 -0.89
C THR A 58 -15.27 19.25 0.30
N ILE A 59 -14.86 18.88 1.53
CA ILE A 59 -15.68 19.07 2.74
C ILE A 59 -16.04 20.54 3.01
N LYS A 60 -15.21 21.48 2.55
CA LYS A 60 -15.44 22.92 2.68
C LYS A 60 -16.64 23.41 1.87
N HIS A 61 -17.00 22.68 0.83
CA HIS A 61 -18.00 23.05 -0.17
C HIS A 61 -19.19 22.09 -0.22
N LYS A 62 -19.19 21.03 0.60
CA LYS A 62 -20.15 19.93 0.53
C LYS A 62 -21.63 20.36 0.62
N ASP A 63 -21.89 21.51 1.24
CA ASP A 63 -23.23 22.05 1.48
C ASP A 63 -23.63 23.13 0.43
N ASP A 64 -22.73 23.46 -0.50
CA ASP A 64 -22.95 24.49 -1.53
C ASP A 64 -23.95 24.01 -2.61
N SER A 65 -23.99 22.70 -2.88
CA SER A 65 -24.95 22.07 -3.79
C SER A 65 -25.02 20.55 -3.60
N VAL A 66 -26.00 19.91 -4.24
CA VAL A 66 -26.09 18.43 -4.27
C VAL A 66 -24.87 17.82 -4.96
N GLU A 67 -24.39 18.46 -6.03
CA GLU A 67 -23.22 18.03 -6.78
C GLU A 67 -21.95 18.11 -5.93
N ALA A 68 -21.75 19.21 -5.20
CA ALA A 68 -20.62 19.37 -4.29
C ALA A 68 -20.68 18.37 -3.12
N GLY A 69 -21.88 18.09 -2.62
CA GLY A 69 -22.10 17.03 -1.63
C GLY A 69 -21.70 15.64 -2.15
N ARG A 70 -22.02 15.32 -3.41
CA ARG A 70 -21.61 14.05 -4.05
C ARG A 70 -20.10 13.94 -4.21
N GLU A 71 -19.44 15.03 -4.61
CA GLU A 71 -17.98 15.06 -4.73
C GLU A 71 -17.29 14.83 -3.38
N TYR A 72 -17.82 15.40 -2.30
CA TYR A 72 -17.33 15.11 -0.95
C TYR A 72 -17.50 13.65 -0.57
N VAL A 73 -18.67 13.05 -0.83
CA VAL A 73 -18.92 11.63 -0.54
C VAL A 73 -17.95 10.73 -1.31
N GLU A 74 -17.72 11.00 -2.60
CA GLU A 74 -16.76 10.25 -3.40
C GLU A 74 -15.35 10.33 -2.83
N ALA A 75 -14.88 11.54 -2.50
CA ALA A 75 -13.56 11.74 -1.90
C ALA A 75 -13.44 11.02 -0.55
N TYR A 76 -14.48 11.06 0.29
CA TYR A 76 -14.51 10.40 1.58
C TYR A 76 -14.44 8.87 1.45
N VAL A 77 -15.22 8.28 0.53
CA VAL A 77 -15.24 6.84 0.30
C VAL A 77 -13.89 6.34 -0.21
N ASP A 78 -13.27 7.04 -1.17
CA ASP A 78 -11.92 6.72 -1.67
C ASP A 78 -10.87 6.77 -0.55
N PHE A 79 -10.88 7.84 0.26
CA PHE A 79 -10.00 7.93 1.43
C PHE A 79 -10.21 6.78 2.42
N MET A 80 -11.47 6.49 2.76
CA MET A 80 -11.82 5.44 3.73
C MET A 80 -11.37 4.06 3.27
N HIS A 81 -11.65 3.66 2.02
CA HIS A 81 -11.21 2.36 1.49
C HIS A 81 -9.69 2.25 1.48
N TYR A 82 -8.99 3.33 1.15
CA TYR A 82 -7.53 3.33 1.16
C TYR A 82 -6.95 3.11 2.56
N VAL A 83 -7.41 3.88 3.56
CA VAL A 83 -6.90 3.73 4.94
C VAL A 83 -7.39 2.45 5.62
N GLU A 84 -8.57 1.95 5.28
CA GLU A 84 -9.06 0.64 5.72
C GLU A 84 -8.15 -0.48 5.24
N ASN A 85 -7.76 -0.48 3.96
CA ASN A 85 -6.85 -1.48 3.42
C ASN A 85 -5.49 -1.42 4.13
N LEU A 86 -4.93 -0.23 4.34
CA LEU A 86 -3.68 -0.06 5.10
C LEU A 86 -3.82 -0.53 6.54
N TYR A 87 -4.90 -0.16 7.22
CA TYR A 87 -5.18 -0.58 8.60
C TYR A 87 -5.30 -2.10 8.68
N ASN A 88 -6.04 -2.74 7.77
CA ASN A 88 -6.23 -4.19 7.75
C ASN A 88 -4.91 -4.93 7.55
N VAL A 89 -4.05 -4.44 6.64
CA VAL A 89 -2.70 -5.01 6.43
C VAL A 89 -1.81 -4.83 7.65
N ALA A 90 -1.87 -3.68 8.32
CA ALA A 90 -1.04 -3.39 9.49
C ALA A 90 -1.52 -4.07 10.78
N SER A 91 -2.84 -4.26 10.93
CA SER A 91 -3.46 -4.78 12.16
C SER A 91 -3.64 -6.29 12.18
N LYS A 92 -3.75 -6.93 11.01
CA LYS A 92 -3.72 -8.39 10.93
C LYS A 92 -2.26 -8.82 10.92
N SER A 93 -1.83 -9.51 11.98
CA SER A 93 -0.60 -10.31 11.91
C SER A 93 -0.70 -11.21 10.69
N LEU A 94 0.27 -11.13 9.77
CA LEU A 94 0.38 -12.01 8.61
C LEU A 94 0.37 -13.46 9.11
N GLU A 95 -0.80 -14.10 9.11
CA GLU A 95 -0.86 -15.55 9.03
C GLU A 95 -0.20 -15.87 7.70
N HIS A 96 0.98 -16.49 7.75
CA HIS A 96 1.64 -17.02 6.57
C HIS A 96 0.60 -17.80 5.78
N HIS A 97 0.33 -17.37 4.54
CA HIS A 97 -0.44 -18.16 3.60
C HIS A 97 0.27 -19.50 3.43
N GLU A 98 -0.18 -20.54 4.14
CA GLU A 98 0.13 -21.92 3.82
C GLU A 98 -0.37 -22.15 2.39
N HIS A 99 0.56 -22.30 1.46
CA HIS A 99 0.27 -22.88 0.16
C HIS A 99 -0.02 -24.36 0.41
N LYS A 100 -1.30 -24.71 0.61
CA LYS A 100 -1.74 -26.11 0.60
C LYS A 100 -1.57 -26.68 -0.81
N GLU A 101 -0.85 -27.79 -0.89
CA GLU A 101 -0.65 -28.65 -2.07
C GLU A 101 -1.97 -29.12 -2.71
#